data_AF-A0A7C4F1F6-F1
#
_entry.id   AF-A0A7C4F1F6-F1
#
_cell.length_a   1.000
_cell.length_b   1.000
_cell.length_c   1.000
_cell.angle_alpha   90.00
_cell.angle_beta   90.00
_cell.angle_gamma   90.00
#
_symmetry.space_group_name_H-M   'P 1'
#
loop_
_entity.id
_entity.type
_entity.pdbx_description
1 polymer ?
#
loop_
_entity_poly.entity_id
_entity_poly.type
_entity_poly.pdbx_seq_one_letter_code
_entity_poly.pdbx_strand_id
1 'polypeptide(L)'
;MSEEELEYKLRGKTLQVYLYLIRSGGDESYGVREVQRALGFKSPSIASYHLEKLRELGLLAKDDKGDYRVAKQVNIGLLKLYIKIGELRLPRFLLYACFITSMVATYL
;
A
#
# COMPACT_ATOMS: atom_id res chain seq x y z
N MET A 1 -6.32 10.76 -13.60
CA MET A 1 -7.18 10.32 -12.48
C MET A 1 -6.70 11.05 -11.23
N SER A 2 -7.58 11.72 -10.49
CA SER A 2 -7.21 12.43 -9.26
C SER A 2 -6.96 11.43 -8.12
N GLU A 3 -6.21 11.84 -7.09
CA GLU A 3 -5.92 10.96 -5.94
C GLU A 3 -7.19 10.58 -5.16
N GLU A 4 -8.17 11.48 -5.06
CA GLU A 4 -9.46 11.22 -4.41
C GLU A 4 -10.29 10.14 -5.15
N GLU A 5 -10.30 10.18 -6.47
CA GLU A 5 -11.00 9.17 -7.28
C GLU A 5 -10.34 7.79 -7.14
N LEU A 6 -9.02 7.78 -6.97
CA LEU A 6 -8.20 6.60 -6.70
C LEU A 6 -8.49 6.02 -5.32
N GLU A 7 -8.57 6.88 -4.30
CA GLU A 7 -9.00 6.57 -2.92
C GLU A 7 -10.40 5.92 -2.92
N TYR A 8 -11.33 6.44 -3.71
CA TYR A 8 -12.67 5.89 -3.81
C TYR A 8 -12.70 4.48 -4.44
N LYS A 9 -11.91 4.25 -5.50
CA LYS A 9 -11.85 2.96 -6.23
C LYS A 9 -11.09 1.86 -5.47
N LEU A 10 -10.15 2.23 -4.60
CA LEU A 10 -9.38 1.30 -3.75
C LEU A 10 -10.10 0.97 -2.45
N ARG A 11 -10.99 -0.02 -2.49
CA ARG A 11 -11.67 -0.54 -1.29
C ARG A 11 -11.68 -2.07 -1.24
N GLY A 12 -11.93 -2.59 -0.04
CA GLY A 12 -12.08 -4.01 0.24
C GLY A 12 -10.82 -4.83 -0.08
N LYS A 13 -11.01 -6.00 -0.69
CA LYS A 13 -9.92 -6.94 -1.02
C LYS A 13 -8.86 -6.35 -1.96
N THR A 14 -9.25 -5.44 -2.86
CA THR A 14 -8.32 -4.77 -3.78
C THR A 14 -7.29 -3.93 -3.01
N LEU A 15 -7.73 -3.20 -1.98
CA LEU A 15 -6.86 -2.45 -1.08
C LEU A 15 -5.95 -3.39 -0.27
N GLN A 16 -6.49 -4.51 0.22
CA GLN A 16 -5.72 -5.51 0.95
C GLN A 16 -4.57 -6.07 0.10
N VAL A 17 -4.83 -6.38 -1.18
CA VAL A 17 -3.80 -6.80 -2.14
C VAL A 17 -2.74 -5.73 -2.31
N TYR A 18 -3.15 -4.49 -2.58
CA TYR A 18 -2.20 -3.38 -2.76
C TYR A 18 -1.29 -3.16 -1.54
N LEU A 19 -1.87 -3.19 -0.33
CA LEU A 19 -1.12 -3.04 0.92
C LEU A 19 -0.14 -4.19 1.16
N TYR A 20 -0.49 -5.41 0.76
CA TYR A 20 0.42 -6.55 0.82
C TYR A 20 1.64 -6.33 -0.08
N LEU A 21 1.42 -5.92 -1.34
CA LEU A 21 2.52 -5.67 -2.31
C LEU A 21 3.46 -4.55 -1.82
N ILE A 22 2.93 -3.45 -1.27
CA ILE A 22 3.76 -2.38 -0.69
C ILE A 22 4.56 -2.87 0.53
N ARG A 23 3.97 -3.75 1.36
CA ARG A 23 4.61 -4.25 2.57
C ARG A 23 5.70 -5.26 2.29
N SER A 24 5.51 -6.12 1.29
CA SER A 24 6.44 -7.20 0.96
C SER A 24 7.68 -6.69 0.23
N GLY A 25 7.61 -5.55 -0.46
CA GLY A 25 8.74 -4.96 -1.19
C GLY A 25 8.28 -4.40 -2.53
N GLY A 26 8.11 -3.08 -2.63
CA GLY A 26 7.54 -2.46 -3.84
C GLY A 26 8.30 -2.75 -5.15
N ASP A 27 9.58 -3.12 -5.06
CA ASP A 27 10.45 -3.41 -6.20
C ASP A 27 10.42 -4.89 -6.64
N GLU A 28 9.80 -5.77 -5.85
CA GLU A 28 9.67 -7.19 -6.18
C GLU A 28 8.52 -7.46 -7.16
N SER A 29 8.66 -8.56 -7.91
CA SER A 29 7.62 -9.07 -8.81
C SER A 29 6.80 -10.15 -8.12
N TYR A 30 5.48 -9.97 -8.11
CA TYR A 30 4.53 -10.83 -7.43
C TYR A 30 3.70 -11.66 -8.40
N GLY A 31 3.68 -12.97 -8.18
CA GLY A 31 2.88 -13.90 -8.97
C GLY A 31 1.44 -14.03 -8.45
N VAL A 32 0.51 -14.41 -9.33
CA VAL A 32 -0.92 -14.61 -8.96
C VAL A 32 -1.07 -15.64 -7.83
N ARG A 33 -0.34 -16.76 -7.90
CA ARG A 33 -0.41 -17.85 -6.91
C ARG A 33 0.25 -17.47 -5.58
N GLU A 34 1.26 -16.61 -5.62
CA GLU A 34 1.91 -16.09 -4.42
C GLU A 34 0.93 -15.21 -3.63
N VAL A 35 0.33 -14.22 -4.32
CA VAL A 35 -0.68 -13.32 -3.73
C VAL A 35 -1.89 -14.11 -3.22
N GLN A 36 -2.34 -15.12 -3.98
CA GLN A 36 -3.43 -16.00 -3.56
C GLN A 36 -3.13 -16.72 -2.24
N ARG A 37 -1.94 -17.29 -2.08
CA ARG A 37 -1.54 -18.00 -0.85
C ARG A 37 -1.35 -17.03 0.31
N ALA A 38 -0.67 -15.92 0.07
CA ALA A 38 -0.38 -14.93 1.11
C ALA A 38 -1.63 -14.30 1.71
N LEU A 39 -2.67 -14.07 0.89
CA LEU A 39 -3.92 -13.45 1.32
C LEU A 39 -5.06 -14.46 1.56
N GLY A 40 -4.80 -15.76 1.43
CA GLY A 40 -5.78 -16.81 1.69
C GLY A 40 -7.00 -16.76 0.76
N PHE A 41 -6.82 -16.36 -0.51
CA PHE A 41 -7.92 -16.33 -1.46
C PHE A 41 -8.35 -17.75 -1.87
N LYS A 42 -9.66 -17.95 -1.97
CA LYS A 42 -10.29 -19.24 -2.30
C LYS A 42 -9.88 -19.79 -3.66
N SER A 43 -9.48 -18.92 -4.60
CA SER A 43 -9.00 -19.33 -5.92
C SER A 43 -7.97 -18.36 -6.49
N PRO A 44 -7.06 -18.82 -7.36
CA PRO A 44 -6.11 -17.96 -8.07
C PRO A 44 -6.79 -16.88 -8.92
N SER A 45 -7.98 -17.16 -9.45
CA SER A 45 -8.74 -16.20 -10.27
C SER A 45 -9.15 -14.96 -9.49
N ILE A 46 -9.46 -15.10 -8.19
CA ILE A 46 -9.77 -13.95 -7.33
C ILE A 46 -8.54 -13.05 -7.15
N ALA A 47 -7.36 -13.65 -6.96
CA ALA A 47 -6.10 -12.90 -6.88
C ALA A 47 -5.83 -12.17 -8.20
N SER A 48 -5.95 -12.87 -9.33
CA SER A 48 -5.75 -12.30 -10.66
C SER A 48 -6.70 -11.14 -10.93
N TYR A 49 -7.97 -11.26 -10.56
CA TYR A 49 -8.96 -10.18 -10.72
C TYR A 49 -8.53 -8.91 -9.98
N HIS A 50 -8.08 -9.02 -8.73
CA HIS A 50 -7.66 -7.86 -7.96
C HIS A 50 -6.34 -7.26 -8.46
N LEU A 51 -5.38 -8.10 -8.88
CA LEU A 51 -4.13 -7.64 -9.48
C LEU A 51 -4.37 -6.89 -10.80
N GLU A 52 -5.25 -7.43 -11.64
CA GLU A 52 -5.64 -6.83 -12.90
C GLU A 52 -6.35 -5.48 -12.68
N LYS A 53 -7.29 -5.42 -11.74
CA LYS A 53 -7.93 -4.17 -11.34
C LYS A 53 -6.91 -3.12 -10.85
N LEU A 54 -5.90 -3.52 -10.10
CA LEU A 54 -4.84 -2.61 -9.65
C LEU A 54 -3.95 -2.14 -10.82
N ARG A 55 -3.70 -2.98 -11.81
CA ARG A 55 -3.02 -2.62 -13.06
C ARG A 55 -3.83 -1.60 -13.86
N GLU A 56 -5.14 -1.81 -14.02
CA GLU A 56 -6.05 -0.87 -14.70
C GLU A 56 -6.10 0.51 -14.00
N LEU A 57 -5.94 0.53 -12.67
CA LEU A 57 -5.83 1.77 -11.89
C LEU A 57 -4.46 2.45 -12.02
N GLY A 58 -3.51 1.86 -12.74
CA GLY A 58 -2.15 2.37 -12.96
C GLY A 58 -1.23 2.21 -11.74
N LEU A 59 -1.58 1.36 -10.79
CA LEU A 59 -0.80 1.13 -9.56
C LEU A 59 0.24 0.03 -9.73
N LEU A 60 -0.05 -0.93 -10.61
CA LEU A 60 0.82 -2.05 -10.92
C LEU A 60 1.23 -2.03 -12.40
N ALA A 61 2.43 -2.52 -12.69
CA ALA A 61 2.86 -2.91 -14.02
C ALA A 61 2.96 -4.44 -14.09
N LYS A 62 2.72 -5.00 -15.27
CA LYS A 62 2.86 -6.43 -15.53
C LYS A 62 4.13 -6.65 -16.33
N ASP A 63 4.96 -7.57 -15.87
CA ASP A 63 6.20 -7.96 -16.54
C ASP A 63 5.92 -8.98 -17.67
N ASP A 64 6.90 -9.21 -18.54
CA ASP A 64 6.80 -10.14 -19.67
C ASP A 64 6.52 -11.58 -19.22
N LYS A 65 6.88 -11.92 -17.99
CA LYS A 65 6.63 -13.22 -17.35
C LYS A 65 5.21 -13.37 -16.79
N GLY A 66 4.43 -12.28 -16.78
CA GLY A 66 3.06 -12.25 -16.25
C GLY A 66 2.95 -11.92 -14.76
N ASP A 67 4.07 -11.62 -14.10
CA ASP A 67 4.12 -11.17 -12.70
C ASP A 67 3.87 -9.66 -12.57
N TYR A 68 3.46 -9.20 -11.39
CA TYR A 68 3.06 -7.82 -11.15
C TYR A 68 4.07 -7.09 -10.26
N ARG A 69 4.46 -5.88 -10.63
CA ARG A 69 5.32 -4.99 -9.83
C ARG A 69 4.60 -3.69 -9.49
N VAL A 70 4.94 -3.05 -8.37
CA VAL A 70 4.35 -1.77 -7.99
C VAL A 70 4.96 -0.66 -8.84
N ALA A 71 4.21 -0.13 -9.81
CA ALA A 71 4.68 0.89 -10.73
C ALA A 71 4.57 2.31 -10.15
N LYS A 72 3.53 2.55 -9.34
CA LYS A 72 3.30 3.84 -8.71
C LYS A 72 2.83 3.64 -7.27
N GLN A 73 3.64 4.09 -6.31
CA GLN A 73 3.20 4.19 -4.93
C GLN A 73 2.32 5.44 -4.78
N VAL A 74 1.01 5.24 -4.79
CA VAL A 74 0.07 6.27 -4.33
C VAL A 74 -0.12 6.07 -2.83
N ASN A 75 0.15 7.12 -2.05
CA ASN A 75 -0.09 7.13 -0.61
C ASN A 75 -1.59 7.35 -0.34
N ILE A 76 -2.35 6.26 -0.42
CA ILE A 76 -3.81 6.27 -0.26
C ILE A 76 -4.18 6.37 1.23
N GLY A 77 -5.14 7.22 1.60
CA GLY A 77 -5.78 7.22 2.92
C GLY A 77 -4.80 7.50 4.06
N LEU A 78 -4.71 6.58 5.03
CA LEU A 78 -3.81 6.73 6.19
C LEU A 78 -2.33 6.56 5.82
N LEU A 79 -1.98 5.97 4.66
CA LEU A 79 -0.57 5.83 4.28
C LEU A 79 0.11 7.18 4.10
N LYS A 80 -0.62 8.24 3.69
CA LYS A 80 -0.10 9.62 3.63
C LYS A 80 0.22 10.21 5.00
N LEU A 81 -0.24 9.58 6.07
CA LEU A 81 0.12 9.94 7.44
C LEU A 81 1.45 9.32 7.87
N TYR A 82 2.07 8.46 7.08
CA TYR A 82 3.36 7.85 7.39
C TYR A 82 4.42 8.32 6.41
N ILE A 83 5.57 8.70 6.95
CA ILE A 83 6.76 9.03 6.19
C ILE A 83 7.80 7.94 6.40
N LYS A 84 8.49 7.56 5.32
CA LYS A 84 9.58 6.58 5.38
C LYS A 84 10.89 7.35 5.66
N ILE A 85 11.54 7.02 6.77
CA ILE A 85 12.85 7.56 7.17
C ILE A 85 13.79 6.36 7.29
N GLY A 86 14.65 6.17 6.29
CA GLY A 86 15.48 4.96 6.16
C GLY A 86 14.63 3.69 6.02
N GLU A 87 14.85 2.72 6.90
CA GLU A 87 14.06 1.48 6.98
C GLU A 87 12.76 1.63 7.81
N LEU A 88 12.60 2.73 8.55
CA LEU A 88 11.51 2.93 9.49
C LEU A 88 10.35 3.72 8.85
N ARG A 89 9.10 3.34 9.14
CA ARG A 89 7.90 4.11 8.79
C ARG A 89 7.34 4.79 10.04
N LEU A 90 7.45 6.12 10.11
CA LEU A 90 6.98 6.90 11.25
C LEU A 90 5.72 7.70 10.90
N PRO A 91 4.77 7.85 11.83
CA PRO A 91 3.68 8.81 11.69
C PRO A 91 4.25 10.22 11.47
N ARG A 92 3.78 10.94 10.45
CA ARG A 92 4.15 12.31 10.10
C ARG A 92 4.01 13.29 11.28
N PHE A 93 3.12 12.96 12.22
CA PHE A 93 2.80 13.77 13.37
C PHE A 93 3.56 13.42 14.64
N LEU A 94 4.46 12.44 14.61
CA LEU A 94 5.16 11.96 15.79
C LEU A 94 6.05 13.05 16.40
N LEU A 95 6.76 13.82 15.56
CA LEU A 95 7.56 14.96 16.02
C LEU A 95 6.71 16.02 16.76
N TYR A 96 5.54 16.35 16.20
CA TYR A 96 4.60 17.29 16.81
C TYR A 96 4.06 16.75 18.14
N ALA A 97 3.72 15.46 18.20
CA ALA A 97 3.26 14.83 19.43
C ALA A 97 4.33 14.92 20.53
N CYS A 98 5.58 14.53 20.24
CA CYS A 98 6.68 14.63 21.20
C CYS A 98 6.92 16.07 21.67
N PHE A 99 6.90 17.04 20.76
CA PHE A 99 7.10 18.45 21.09
C PHE A 99 6.00 18.96 22.03
N ILE A 100 4.73 18.73 21.69
CA ILE A 100 3.59 19.15 22.51
C ILE A 100 3.61 18.45 23.87
N THR A 101 3.86 17.14 23.92
CA THR A 101 3.98 16.41 25.18
C THR A 101 5.11 16.96 26.04
N SER A 102 6.26 17.33 25.45
CA SER A 102 7.36 17.91 26.20
C SER A 102 7.01 19.28 26.79
N MET A 103 6.34 20.15 26.02
CA MET A 103 5.89 21.45 26.50
C MET A 103 4.89 21.32 27.65
N VAL A 104 3.91 20.42 27.50
CA VAL A 104 2.88 20.18 28.54
C VAL A 104 3.52 19.62 29.81
N ALA A 105 4.47 18.69 29.67
CA ALA A 105 5.17 18.10 30.82
C ALA A 105 6.05 19.10 31.58
N THR A 106 6.64 20.10 30.90
CA THR A 106 7.40 21.18 31.57
C THR A 106 6.53 22.28 32.15
N TYR A 107 5.31 22.43 31.64
CA TYR A 107 4.38 23.47 32.10
C TYR A 107 3.65 23.08 33.39
N LEU A 108 3.35 21.78 33.55
CA LEU A 108 2.77 21.18 34.76
C LEU A 108 3.82 21.04 35.88
#